data_AF-A0A354XWS8-F1
#
_entry.id   AF-A0A354XWS8-F1
#
_cell.length_a   1.000
_cell.length_b   1.000
_cell.length_c   1.000
_cell.angle_alpha   90.00
_cell.angle_beta   90.00
_cell.angle_gamma   90.00
#
_symmetry.space_group_name_H-M   'P 1'
#
loop_
_entity.id
_entity.type
_entity.pdbx_description
1 polymer ?
#
loop_
_entity_poly.entity_id
_entity_poly.type
_entity_poly.pdbx_seq_one_letter_code
_entity_poly.pdbx_strand_id
1 'polypeptide(L)'
;MVLFYLAVTFSAEAQTRVQLTLKKGWKFSREDNASASGINFNDASWQSVEVPHDWAIYGPFDRSNDIHRMAIVQDGQTKATEHYG
;
A
#
# COMPACT_ATOMS: atom_id res chain seq x y z
N MET A 1 11.32 50.16 -43.85
CA MET A 1 10.92 49.80 -42.47
C MET A 1 10.98 48.29 -42.36
N VAL A 2 11.99 47.74 -41.69
CA VAL A 2 12.05 46.29 -41.41
C VAL A 2 11.65 46.12 -39.95
N LEU A 3 10.46 45.58 -39.69
CA LEU A 3 10.03 45.22 -38.34
C LEU A 3 10.72 43.91 -37.96
N PHE A 4 11.58 43.95 -36.94
CA PHE A 4 12.08 42.75 -36.27
C PHE A 4 11.03 42.29 -35.26
N TYR A 5 10.43 41.11 -35.49
CA TYR A 5 9.58 40.45 -34.50
C TYR A 5 10.49 39.79 -33.44
N LEU A 6 10.41 40.27 -32.21
CA LEU A 6 11.05 39.63 -31.07
C LEU A 6 10.11 38.51 -30.57
N ALA A 7 10.43 37.26 -30.90
CA ALA A 7 9.74 36.11 -30.34
C ALA A 7 10.19 35.91 -28.88
N VAL A 8 9.32 36.25 -27.92
CA VAL A 8 9.54 35.92 -26.51
C VAL A 8 9.15 34.46 -26.30
N THR A 9 10.13 33.61 -26.03
CA THR A 9 9.89 32.21 -25.66
C THR A 9 9.53 32.15 -24.17
N PHE A 10 8.32 31.72 -23.85
CA PHE A 10 7.92 31.44 -22.47
C PHE A 10 8.36 30.02 -22.10
N SER A 11 9.36 29.89 -21.22
CA SER A 11 9.76 28.59 -20.68
C SER A 11 8.74 28.14 -19.63
N ALA A 12 8.05 27.03 -19.89
CA ALA A 12 7.22 26.40 -18.87
C ALA A 12 8.13 25.68 -17.86
N GLU A 13 8.17 26.16 -16.64
CA GLU A 13 8.83 25.44 -15.55
C GLU A 13 7.95 24.30 -15.06
N ALA A 14 8.38 23.06 -15.30
CA ALA A 14 7.71 21.89 -14.76
C ALA A 14 7.96 21.80 -13.25
N GLN A 15 6.93 21.52 -12.47
CA GLN A 15 7.10 21.26 -11.04
C GLN A 15 8.07 20.09 -10.81
N THR A 16 9.01 20.28 -9.88
CA THR A 16 9.93 19.21 -9.48
C THR A 16 9.16 18.12 -8.74
N ARG A 17 9.30 16.87 -9.19
CA ARG A 17 8.76 15.71 -8.47
C ARG A 17 9.47 15.60 -7.12
N VAL A 18 8.70 15.52 -6.04
CA VAL A 18 9.19 15.13 -4.72
C VAL A 18 8.78 13.68 -4.47
N GLN A 19 9.74 12.86 -4.06
CA GLN A 19 9.49 11.48 -3.64
C GLN A 19 9.78 11.34 -2.15
N LEU A 20 8.75 10.90 -1.42
CA LEU A 20 8.84 10.63 0.00
C LEU A 20 8.62 9.13 0.22
N THR A 21 9.52 8.49 0.95
CA THR A 21 9.37 7.08 1.31
C THR A 21 8.81 6.98 2.72
N LEU A 22 7.61 6.42 2.86
CA LEU A 22 6.90 6.30 4.14
C LEU A 22 7.21 4.98 4.85
N LYS A 23 8.49 4.72 5.14
CA LYS A 23 8.90 3.46 5.79
C LYS A 23 8.50 3.38 7.26
N LYS A 24 8.47 4.52 7.96
CA LYS A 24 8.38 4.59 9.44
C LYS A 24 7.07 5.24 9.89
N GLY A 25 6.81 5.15 11.20
CA GLY A 25 5.67 5.81 11.84
C GLY A 25 4.38 5.00 11.81
N TRP A 26 4.43 3.76 11.32
CA TRP A 26 3.27 2.87 11.28
C TRP A 26 3.00 2.22 12.64
N LYS A 27 1.71 2.05 12.92
CA LYS A 27 1.18 1.29 14.05
C LYS A 27 0.38 0.10 13.53
N PHE A 28 0.52 -1.06 14.17
CA PHE A 28 -0.10 -2.31 13.74
C PHE A 28 -0.78 -3.03 14.91
N SER A 29 -1.99 -3.54 14.65
CA SER A 29 -2.73 -4.48 15.49
C SER A 29 -3.35 -5.57 14.61
N ARG A 30 -3.51 -6.78 15.14
CA ARG A 30 -4.23 -7.89 14.49
C ARG A 30 -5.73 -7.89 14.81
N GLU A 31 -6.20 -6.93 15.60
CA GLU A 31 -7.59 -6.82 16.00
C GLU A 31 -8.43 -6.19 14.89
N ASP A 32 -9.61 -6.77 14.64
CA ASP A 32 -10.62 -6.15 13.78
C ASP A 32 -11.50 -5.22 14.63
N ASN A 33 -11.17 -3.92 14.61
CA ASN A 33 -11.91 -2.89 15.33
C ASN A 33 -12.37 -1.80 14.35
N ALA A 34 -13.67 -1.77 14.04
CA ALA A 34 -14.26 -0.80 13.12
C ALA A 34 -14.00 0.67 13.49
N SER A 35 -13.80 0.97 14.78
CA SER A 35 -13.52 2.32 15.27
C SER A 35 -12.08 2.79 14.97
N ALA A 36 -11.18 1.89 14.58
CA ALA A 36 -9.77 2.20 14.29
C ALA A 36 -9.57 3.13 13.07
N SER A 37 -10.64 3.35 12.29
CA SER A 37 -10.66 4.33 11.20
C SER A 37 -10.80 5.78 11.67
N GLY A 38 -11.16 6.02 12.93
CA GLY A 38 -11.39 7.35 13.49
C GLY A 38 -10.10 8.15 13.69
N ILE A 39 -10.09 9.43 13.33
CA ILE A 39 -8.92 10.33 13.47
C ILE A 39 -8.40 10.46 14.92
N ASN A 40 -9.27 10.24 15.91
CA ASN A 40 -8.95 10.31 17.34
C ASN A 40 -8.87 8.93 18.01
N PHE A 41 -8.77 7.85 17.23
CA PHE A 41 -8.61 6.52 17.79
C PHE A 41 -7.30 6.42 18.57
N ASN A 42 -7.36 5.81 19.76
CA ASN A 42 -6.17 5.63 20.59
C ASN A 42 -5.46 4.31 20.21
N ASP A 43 -4.40 4.42 19.42
CA ASP A 43 -3.55 3.32 18.98
C ASP A 43 -2.28 3.15 19.83
N ALA A 44 -2.21 3.75 21.03
CA ALA A 44 -0.99 3.77 21.84
C ALA A 44 -0.47 2.37 22.23
N SER A 45 -1.36 1.38 22.33
CA SER A 45 -1.01 -0.03 22.61
C SER A 45 -0.55 -0.81 21.38
N TRP A 46 -0.69 -0.25 20.17
CA TRP A 46 -0.35 -0.95 18.92
C TRP A 46 1.16 -1.04 18.73
N GLN A 47 1.58 -2.11 18.06
CA GLN A 47 2.98 -2.35 17.73
C GLN A 47 3.47 -1.28 16.75
N SER A 48 4.62 -0.67 17.04
CA SER A 48 5.33 0.15 16.06
C SER A 48 6.06 -0.73 15.05
N VAL A 49 5.85 -0.48 13.76
CA VAL A 49 6.45 -1.26 12.66
C VAL A 49 7.07 -0.36 11.59
N GLU A 50 7.97 -0.92 10.79
CA GLU A 50 8.45 -0.30 9.54
C GLU A 50 8.02 -1.16 8.35
N VAL A 51 7.67 -0.54 7.23
CA VAL A 51 7.23 -1.26 6.01
C VAL A 51 8.39 -1.53 5.04
N PRO A 52 8.40 -2.69 4.33
CA PRO A 52 7.37 -3.74 4.33
C PRO A 52 7.38 -4.58 5.62
N HIS A 53 6.20 -4.96 6.11
CA HIS A 53 6.01 -5.76 7.31
C HIS A 53 5.00 -6.88 7.02
N ASP A 54 5.36 -8.11 7.36
CA ASP A 54 4.50 -9.29 7.31
C ASP A 54 4.24 -9.75 8.75
N TRP A 55 2.96 -9.82 9.14
CA TRP A 55 2.59 -10.22 10.49
C TRP A 55 2.59 -11.75 10.67
N ALA A 56 2.40 -12.51 9.59
CA ALA A 56 2.26 -13.96 9.65
C ALA A 56 3.60 -14.67 9.94
N ILE A 57 4.74 -13.99 9.70
CA ILE A 57 6.09 -14.54 9.89
C ILE A 57 6.48 -14.82 11.35
N TYR A 58 5.81 -14.18 12.33
CA TYR A 58 6.20 -14.28 13.74
C TYR A 58 5.70 -15.56 14.43
N GLY A 59 4.81 -16.31 13.79
CA GLY A 59 4.24 -17.54 14.35
C GLY A 59 4.76 -18.80 13.67
N PRO A 60 4.42 -19.99 14.18
CA PRO A 60 4.45 -21.18 13.34
C PRO A 60 3.59 -20.94 12.09
N PHE A 61 3.94 -21.60 10.99
CA PHE A 61 3.09 -21.58 9.81
C PHE A 61 1.67 -22.04 10.20
N ASP A 62 0.70 -21.17 9.98
CA ASP A 62 -0.72 -21.48 10.14
C ASP A 62 -1.42 -21.18 8.82
N ARG A 63 -1.99 -22.23 8.24
CA ARG A 63 -2.74 -22.13 6.98
C ARG A 63 -3.79 -21.04 7.06
N SER A 64 -4.46 -20.83 8.21
CA SER A 64 -5.49 -19.81 8.35
C SER A 64 -5.01 -18.40 8.03
N ASN A 65 -3.71 -18.15 8.17
CA ASN A 65 -3.10 -16.84 7.94
C ASN A 65 -2.79 -16.57 6.47
N ASP A 66 -2.76 -17.61 5.62
CA ASP A 66 -2.43 -17.53 4.19
C ASP A 66 -3.48 -18.18 3.26
N ILE A 67 -4.72 -18.36 3.73
CA ILE A 67 -5.78 -18.93 2.87
C ILE A 67 -6.16 -17.93 1.79
N HIS A 68 -5.85 -18.27 0.54
CA HIS A 68 -6.43 -17.65 -0.65
C HIS A 68 -7.59 -18.49 -1.18
N ARG A 69 -8.77 -17.89 -1.33
CA ARG A 69 -9.92 -18.54 -1.97
C ARG A 69 -10.06 -18.04 -3.41
N MET A 70 -9.51 -18.80 -4.36
CA MET A 70 -9.52 -18.46 -5.79
C MET A 70 -9.75 -19.70 -6.65
N ALA A 71 -10.15 -19.49 -7.91
CA ALA A 71 -10.22 -20.55 -8.90
C ALA A 71 -9.01 -20.44 -9.84
N ILE A 72 -8.24 -21.52 -9.98
CA ILE A 72 -7.18 -21.59 -10.99
C ILE A 72 -7.84 -21.97 -12.32
N VAL A 73 -8.24 -20.95 -13.09
CA VAL A 73 -8.93 -21.12 -14.38
C VAL A 73 -8.08 -21.94 -15.36
N GLN A 74 -6.75 -21.83 -15.26
CA GLN A 74 -5.80 -22.60 -16.06
C GLN A 74 -5.91 -24.12 -15.82
N ASP A 75 -6.34 -24.54 -14.63
CA ASP A 75 -6.53 -25.95 -14.26
C ASP A 75 -7.98 -26.41 -14.48
N GLY A 76 -8.80 -25.61 -15.19
CA GLY A 76 -10.21 -25.92 -15.46
C GLY A 76 -11.13 -25.78 -14.24
N GLN A 77 -10.66 -25.14 -13.16
CA GLN A 77 -11.49 -24.90 -11.97
C GLN A 77 -12.57 -23.86 -12.26
N THR A 78 -13.83 -24.20 -11.98
CA THR A 78 -15.00 -23.31 -12.15
C THR A 78 -15.54 -22.76 -10.82
N LYS A 79 -14.99 -23.22 -9.70
CA LYS A 79 -15.34 -22.79 -8.35
C LYS A 79 -14.09 -22.43 -7.57
N ALA A 80 -14.22 -21.44 -6.69
CA ALA A 80 -13.12 -21.03 -5.83
C ALA A 80 -12.77 -22.15 -4.84
N THR A 81 -11.50 -22.52 -4.81
CA THR A 81 -10.94 -23.53 -3.92
C THR A 81 -9.94 -22.87 -2.97
N GLU A 82 -9.67 -23.49 -1.82
CA GLU A 82 -8.71 -22.97 -0.84
C GLU A 82 -7.29 -23.36 -1.22
N HIS A 83 -6.47 -22.34 -1.49
CA HIS A 83 -5.04 -22.44 -1.74
C HIS A 83 -4.28 -21.77 -0.59
N TYR A 84 -3.10 -22.28 -0.28
CA TYR A 84 -2.21 -21.83 0.81
C TYR A 84 -0.79 -22.28 0.45
N GLY A 85 0.24 -21.49 0.81
CA GLY A 85 1.63 -21.75 0.41
C GLY A 85 2.65 -21.37 1.46
#